data_AF-A0AAN6R3F7-F1
#
_entry.id   AF-A0AAN6R3F7-F1
#
_cell.length_a   1.000
_cell.length_b   1.000
_cell.length_c   1.000
_cell.angle_alpha   90.00
_cell.angle_beta   90.00
_cell.angle_gamma   90.00
#
_symmetry.space_group_name_H-M   'P 1'
#
loop_
_entity.id
_entity.type
_entity.pdbx_description
1 polymer ?
#
loop_
_entity_poly.entity_id
_entity_poly.type
_entity_poly.pdbx_seq_one_letter_code
_entity_poly.pdbx_strand_id
1 'polypeptide(L)'
;MAEQENIPPTMPALLLHHPSTASPSLTYTPTHPTPTPSPSQYLLKVLTTTLTPSDLHPAPLQPPKPIPGTSLSGIILSTPSIDEHTPTGPKFKVGDEVIGLLSLSTPTQTPTQTQTPTPPRRAGACADVTVALETELAFKPRSVGSGASVGVVRGGLGGWQVLFGQRRDDSSGDTEGEGEGEGFFEGAGLSGVVEYSSEEDEVVNMEVERERRERNGRVGRVVLFEKGGGKESGRGVGNGVAGMVGQLIRARSLFGEGAGGEGRVWVCFCVLGGGGVDEGFFKGELGVDEVVDYSSVGGGGRGLAGIFRQRDWPPVDLVVDCVGGEMLRGAYDPAIVRDGGMVFSNVQPIPERDGMWAGVRESIQKRNLMSRFFTVRPDGEQLEKIAMLLDKGEIRAFEEREMQFDEGREIVELLESRRGRGEVVVRVNYDGQ
;
A
#
# COMPACT_ATOMS: atom_id res chain seq x y z
N MET A 1 25.67 -24.49 -12.41
CA MET A 1 25.30 -23.52 -13.46
C MET A 1 24.17 -24.14 -14.25
N ALA A 2 22.93 -24.03 -13.76
CA ALA A 2 21.78 -24.27 -14.61
C ALA A 2 21.83 -23.19 -15.70
N GLU A 3 21.75 -23.61 -16.95
CA GLU A 3 21.87 -22.74 -18.12
C GLU A 3 20.97 -21.52 -17.93
N GLN A 4 21.53 -20.33 -18.10
CA GLN A 4 20.80 -19.10 -18.31
C GLN A 4 19.90 -19.39 -19.52
N GLU A 5 18.64 -19.76 -19.26
CA GLU A 5 17.66 -20.04 -20.30
C GLU A 5 17.71 -18.90 -21.31
N ASN A 6 17.49 -19.25 -22.57
CA ASN A 6 17.65 -18.38 -23.73
C ASN A 6 16.63 -17.22 -23.67
N ILE A 7 16.86 -16.25 -22.78
CA ILE A 7 16.01 -15.09 -22.57
C ILE A 7 16.01 -14.33 -23.90
N PRO A 8 14.86 -14.23 -24.58
CA PRO A 8 14.83 -13.65 -25.91
C PRO A 8 15.23 -12.17 -25.84
N PRO A 9 15.85 -11.63 -26.90
CA PRO A 9 16.25 -10.22 -26.94
C PRO A 9 15.05 -9.25 -26.94
N THR A 10 13.86 -9.77 -27.24
CA THR A 10 12.60 -9.03 -27.17
C THR A 10 11.55 -9.81 -26.43
N MET A 11 10.60 -9.11 -25.84
CA MET A 11 9.55 -9.62 -24.99
C MET A 11 8.19 -8.96 -25.26
N PRO A 12 7.09 -9.66 -24.96
CA PRO A 12 5.77 -9.06 -24.85
C PRO A 12 5.67 -7.97 -23.76
N ALA A 13 5.02 -6.85 -24.05
CA ALA A 13 4.75 -5.76 -23.11
C ALA A 13 3.42 -5.04 -23.43
N LEU A 14 2.78 -4.46 -22.41
CA LEU A 14 1.72 -3.46 -22.58
C LEU A 14 2.32 -2.06 -22.43
N LEU A 15 2.15 -1.24 -23.45
CA LEU A 15 2.59 0.15 -23.46
C LEU A 15 1.44 1.09 -23.13
N LEU A 16 1.65 1.94 -22.13
CA LEU A 16 0.74 3.02 -21.78
C LEU A 16 0.99 4.22 -22.69
N HIS A 17 -0.03 4.59 -23.45
CA HIS A 17 -0.07 5.82 -24.23
C HIS A 17 -0.96 6.83 -23.54
N HIS A 18 -0.41 8.02 -23.32
CA HIS A 18 -1.13 9.15 -22.73
C HIS A 18 -1.21 10.30 -23.73
N PRO A 19 -2.11 10.22 -24.74
CA PRO A 19 -2.30 11.30 -25.70
C PRO A 19 -2.77 12.57 -24.97
N SER A 20 -2.34 13.75 -25.45
CA SER A 20 -2.73 15.04 -24.84
C SER A 20 -4.22 15.38 -25.03
N THR A 21 -4.90 14.68 -25.94
CA THR A 21 -6.26 14.99 -26.39
C THR A 21 -7.26 13.83 -26.23
N ALA A 22 -6.85 12.69 -25.68
CA ALA A 22 -7.70 11.51 -25.55
C ALA A 22 -7.46 10.75 -24.23
N SER A 23 -8.36 9.82 -23.90
CA SER A 23 -8.20 8.91 -22.76
C SER A 23 -6.93 8.05 -22.93
N PRO A 24 -6.31 7.61 -21.82
CA PRO A 24 -5.16 6.71 -21.88
C PRO A 24 -5.53 5.41 -22.60
N SER A 25 -4.55 4.75 -23.22
CA SER A 25 -4.74 3.44 -23.83
C SER A 25 -3.56 2.52 -23.55
N LEU A 26 -3.82 1.21 -23.47
CA LEU A 26 -2.81 0.17 -23.37
C LEU A 26 -2.68 -0.56 -24.70
N THR A 27 -1.48 -0.57 -25.26
CA THR A 27 -1.17 -1.24 -26.54
C THR A 27 -0.25 -2.41 -26.30
N TYR A 28 -0.66 -3.60 -26.73
CA TYR A 28 0.21 -4.78 -26.74
C TYR A 28 1.31 -4.65 -27.79
N THR A 29 2.54 -5.02 -27.41
CA THR A 29 3.66 -5.20 -28.33
C THR A 29 4.37 -6.52 -28.03
N PRO A 30 4.61 -7.39 -29.03
CA PRO A 30 5.36 -8.64 -28.83
C PRO A 30 6.88 -8.44 -28.86
N THR A 31 7.37 -7.26 -29.22
CA THR A 31 8.77 -7.00 -29.57
C THR A 31 9.44 -5.92 -28.72
N HIS A 32 8.95 -5.67 -27.50
CA HIS A 32 9.62 -4.73 -26.60
C HIS A 32 11.01 -5.25 -26.23
N PRO A 33 12.06 -4.42 -26.17
CA PRO A 33 13.39 -4.90 -25.78
C PRO A 33 13.38 -5.52 -24.37
N THR A 34 13.98 -6.69 -24.22
CA THR A 34 14.10 -7.33 -22.90
C THR A 34 15.08 -6.54 -22.04
N PRO A 35 14.76 -6.24 -20.76
CA PRO A 35 15.65 -5.46 -19.91
C PRO A 35 16.92 -6.23 -19.58
N THR A 36 18.05 -5.52 -19.57
CA THR A 36 19.31 -6.05 -19.04
C THR A 36 19.43 -5.69 -17.56
N PRO A 37 19.52 -6.66 -16.63
CA PRO A 37 19.66 -6.38 -15.21
C PRO A 37 21.01 -5.73 -14.92
N SER A 38 21.05 -4.79 -13.98
CA SER A 38 22.31 -4.33 -13.38
C SER A 38 22.94 -5.44 -12.52
N PRO A 39 24.22 -5.30 -12.10
CA PRO A 39 24.86 -6.27 -11.20
C PRO A 39 24.15 -6.50 -9.86
N SER A 40 23.26 -5.58 -9.47
CA SER A 40 22.47 -5.61 -8.21
C SER A 40 21.00 -5.98 -8.42
N GLN A 41 20.60 -6.33 -9.63
CA GLN A 41 19.21 -6.60 -9.98
C GLN A 41 18.97 -8.07 -10.30
N TYR A 42 17.81 -8.54 -9.86
CA TYR A 42 17.22 -9.77 -10.35
C TYR A 42 16.53 -9.52 -11.70
N LEU A 43 16.52 -10.54 -12.55
CA LEU A 43 15.64 -10.61 -13.71
C LEU A 43 14.51 -11.58 -13.41
N LEU A 44 13.27 -11.18 -13.67
CA LEU A 44 12.08 -11.92 -13.27
C LEU A 44 11.14 -12.14 -14.46
N LYS A 45 10.60 -13.36 -14.58
CA LYS A 45 9.42 -13.66 -15.39
C LYS A 45 8.20 -13.20 -14.61
N VAL A 46 7.42 -12.26 -15.16
CA VAL A 46 6.21 -11.80 -14.47
C VAL A 46 5.08 -12.78 -14.73
N LEU A 47 4.48 -13.32 -13.68
CA LEU A 47 3.30 -14.16 -13.77
C LEU A 47 2.03 -13.30 -13.79
N THR A 48 1.88 -12.46 -12.77
CA THR A 48 0.76 -11.53 -12.63
C THR A 48 1.23 -10.16 -12.14
N THR A 49 0.46 -9.15 -12.50
CA THR A 49 0.60 -7.77 -12.00
C THR A 49 -0.78 -7.20 -11.72
N THR A 50 -0.85 -6.14 -10.91
CA THR A 50 -2.09 -5.38 -10.74
C THR A 50 -2.00 -4.02 -11.37
N LEU A 51 -3.12 -3.59 -11.96
CA LEU A 51 -3.31 -2.25 -12.45
C LEU A 51 -4.36 -1.52 -11.63
N THR A 52 -4.05 -0.27 -11.36
CA THR A 52 -4.90 0.67 -10.64
C THR A 52 -5.12 1.91 -11.49
N PRO A 53 -6.16 2.73 -11.22
CA PRO A 53 -6.33 4.00 -11.93
C PRO A 53 -5.14 4.95 -11.79
N SER A 54 -4.32 4.84 -10.73
CA SER A 54 -3.07 5.59 -10.58
C SER A 54 -1.96 5.15 -11.54
N ASP A 55 -2.02 3.93 -12.06
CA ASP A 55 -1.09 3.49 -13.11
C ASP A 55 -1.42 4.15 -14.45
N LEU A 56 -2.71 4.46 -14.70
CA LEU A 56 -3.15 5.19 -15.90
C LEU A 56 -2.98 6.71 -15.75
N HIS A 57 -3.29 7.23 -14.55
CA HIS A 57 -3.30 8.65 -14.20
C HIS A 57 -2.38 8.89 -13.00
N PRO A 58 -1.05 8.97 -13.20
CA PRO A 58 -0.11 9.19 -12.11
C PRO A 58 -0.29 10.57 -11.47
N ALA A 59 0.18 10.72 -10.23
CA ALA A 59 0.11 11.97 -9.51
C ALA A 59 0.84 13.12 -10.27
N PRO A 60 0.42 14.38 -10.09
CA PRO A 60 1.13 15.53 -10.66
C PRO A 60 2.62 15.46 -10.30
N LEU A 61 3.49 15.78 -11.26
CA LEU A 61 4.97 15.68 -11.17
C LEU A 61 5.55 14.26 -11.37
N GLN A 62 4.72 13.22 -11.52
CA GLN A 62 5.17 11.90 -11.95
C GLN A 62 4.74 11.64 -13.40
N PRO A 63 5.64 11.67 -14.38
CA PRO A 63 5.32 11.24 -15.73
C PRO A 63 5.01 9.73 -15.74
N PRO A 64 4.03 9.27 -16.55
CA PRO A 64 3.64 7.87 -16.59
C PRO A 64 4.81 6.97 -16.99
N LYS A 65 4.85 5.77 -16.39
CA LYS A 65 5.76 4.72 -16.85
C LYS A 65 5.29 4.24 -18.23
N PRO A 66 6.19 4.08 -19.22
CA PRO A 66 5.81 3.54 -20.52
C PRO A 66 5.21 2.14 -20.43
N ILE A 67 5.70 1.31 -19.50
CA ILE A 67 5.10 0.03 -19.13
C ILE A 67 4.51 0.20 -17.72
N PRO A 68 3.19 0.06 -17.53
CA PRO A 68 2.53 0.23 -16.24
C PRO A 68 2.64 -1.03 -15.35
N GLY A 69 2.03 -0.98 -14.17
CA GLY A 69 2.02 -2.07 -13.19
C GLY A 69 3.24 -2.00 -12.30
N THR A 70 3.04 -1.79 -10.99
CA THR A 70 4.17 -1.70 -10.05
C THR A 70 4.18 -2.86 -9.07
N SER A 71 3.07 -3.52 -8.83
CA SER A 71 3.02 -4.75 -8.05
C SER A 71 3.23 -5.94 -8.97
N LEU A 72 3.93 -6.97 -8.53
CA LEU A 72 4.09 -8.22 -9.30
C LEU A 72 4.06 -9.46 -8.41
N SER A 73 3.71 -10.58 -9.05
CA SER A 73 4.11 -11.94 -8.69
C SER A 73 4.90 -12.51 -9.86
N GLY A 74 6.00 -13.23 -9.61
CA GLY A 74 6.89 -13.70 -10.67
C GLY A 74 7.85 -14.79 -10.25
N ILE A 75 8.66 -15.26 -11.20
CA ILE A 75 9.69 -16.28 -11.02
C ILE A 75 11.06 -15.66 -11.31
N ILE A 76 12.06 -15.93 -10.46
CA ILE A 76 13.44 -15.49 -10.71
C ILE A 76 14.04 -16.24 -11.91
N LEU A 77 14.49 -15.49 -12.93
CA LEU A 77 15.20 -16.00 -14.10
C LEU A 77 16.72 -15.86 -13.99
N SER A 78 17.19 -14.78 -13.35
CA SER A 78 18.62 -14.51 -13.12
C SER A 78 18.82 -13.77 -11.81
N THR A 79 19.92 -14.08 -11.14
CA THR A 79 20.32 -13.45 -9.89
C THR A 79 21.34 -12.31 -10.13
N PRO A 80 21.48 -11.37 -9.18
CA PRO A 80 22.52 -10.35 -9.22
C PRO A 80 23.93 -10.96 -9.31
N SER A 81 24.77 -10.42 -10.18
CA SER A 81 26.16 -10.89 -10.31
C SER A 81 27.06 -10.42 -9.17
N ILE A 82 26.69 -9.34 -8.47
CA ILE A 82 27.44 -8.85 -7.30
C ILE A 82 27.45 -9.87 -6.16
N ASP A 83 26.44 -10.75 -6.09
CA ASP A 83 26.30 -11.75 -5.05
C ASP A 83 27.02 -13.07 -5.38
N GLU A 84 27.59 -13.24 -6.58
CA GLU A 84 28.34 -14.45 -6.95
C GLU A 84 29.56 -14.69 -6.05
N HIS A 85 30.06 -13.65 -5.41
CA HIS A 85 31.23 -13.69 -4.54
C HIS A 85 30.90 -13.56 -3.06
N THR A 86 29.61 -13.47 -2.69
CA THR A 86 29.20 -13.41 -1.29
C THR A 86 29.08 -14.82 -0.71
N PRO A 87 29.45 -15.04 0.57
CA PRO A 87 29.39 -16.38 1.19
C PRO A 87 27.99 -17.00 1.21
N THR A 88 26.95 -16.17 1.30
CA THR A 88 25.53 -16.56 1.33
C THR A 88 24.91 -16.63 -0.07
N GLY A 89 25.53 -15.99 -1.05
CA GLY A 89 24.96 -15.76 -2.37
C GLY A 89 23.72 -14.85 -2.33
N PRO A 90 22.99 -14.74 -3.46
CA PRO A 90 21.77 -13.92 -3.57
C PRO A 90 20.65 -14.47 -2.68
N LYS A 91 19.81 -13.62 -2.07
CA LYS A 91 18.69 -14.08 -1.21
C LYS A 91 17.76 -15.04 -1.96
N PHE A 92 17.40 -14.69 -3.20
CA PHE A 92 16.54 -15.50 -4.06
C PHE A 92 17.36 -16.26 -5.10
N LYS A 93 16.92 -17.46 -5.47
CA LYS A 93 17.56 -18.33 -6.47
C LYS A 93 16.70 -18.43 -7.72
N VAL A 94 17.31 -18.79 -8.85
CA VAL A 94 16.59 -19.06 -10.10
C VAL A 94 15.52 -20.13 -9.85
N GLY A 95 14.30 -19.87 -10.30
CA GLY A 95 13.12 -20.71 -10.07
C GLY A 95 12.29 -20.34 -8.84
N ASP A 96 12.79 -19.47 -7.95
CA ASP A 96 12.00 -19.04 -6.79
C ASP A 96 10.84 -18.16 -7.22
N GLU A 97 9.67 -18.37 -6.60
CA GLU A 97 8.50 -17.53 -6.75
C GLU A 97 8.53 -16.37 -5.76
N VAL A 98 8.32 -15.16 -6.26
CA VAL A 98 8.40 -13.92 -5.48
C VAL A 98 7.21 -13.01 -5.76
N ILE A 99 6.93 -12.14 -4.79
CA ILE A 99 6.08 -10.96 -4.93
C ILE A 99 6.92 -9.71 -4.73
N GLY A 100 6.49 -8.59 -5.31
CA GLY A 100 7.25 -7.35 -5.13
C GLY A 100 6.53 -6.09 -5.54
N LEU A 101 6.97 -4.96 -4.95
CA LEU A 101 6.56 -3.63 -5.36
C LEU A 101 7.74 -2.94 -6.04
N LEU A 102 7.65 -2.74 -7.36
CA LEU A 102 8.65 -2.03 -8.13
C LEU A 102 8.64 -0.54 -7.80
N SER A 103 9.82 0.06 -7.59
CA SER A 103 9.95 1.49 -7.27
C SER A 103 9.17 2.38 -8.23
N LEU A 104 8.43 3.33 -7.66
CA LEU A 104 7.60 4.32 -8.36
C LEU A 104 8.43 5.45 -8.97
N SER A 105 9.64 5.69 -8.45
CA SER A 105 10.54 6.75 -8.88
C SER A 105 11.87 6.19 -9.37
N THR A 106 12.46 6.85 -10.38
CA THR A 106 13.91 6.74 -10.63
C THR A 106 14.65 7.30 -9.42
N PRO A 107 15.76 6.69 -8.98
CA PRO A 107 16.61 7.31 -7.97
C PRO A 107 16.93 8.73 -8.43
N THR A 108 16.52 9.70 -7.64
CA THR A 108 16.87 11.11 -7.83
C THR A 108 18.37 11.21 -7.70
N GLN A 109 19.09 11.22 -8.83
CA GLN A 109 20.33 11.97 -8.84
C GLN A 109 19.94 13.41 -8.55
N THR A 110 20.44 13.95 -7.44
CA THR A 110 20.41 15.37 -7.10
C THR A 110 20.67 16.15 -8.39
N PRO A 111 19.86 17.17 -8.75
CA PRO A 111 20.06 17.89 -10.00
C PRO A 111 21.37 18.69 -9.94
N THR A 112 22.48 18.05 -10.25
CA THR A 112 23.69 18.73 -10.70
C THR A 112 23.37 19.33 -12.06
N GLN A 113 23.56 20.65 -12.22
CA GLN A 113 23.20 21.45 -13.41
C GLN A 113 23.94 21.07 -14.71
N THR A 114 24.43 19.84 -14.84
CA THR A 114 24.97 19.31 -16.08
C THR A 114 23.88 18.52 -16.79
N GLN A 115 23.58 18.92 -18.04
CA GLN A 115 22.64 18.27 -18.94
C GLN A 115 23.09 16.85 -19.33
N THR A 116 23.09 15.92 -18.37
CA THR A 116 23.12 14.49 -18.67
C THR A 116 21.70 14.01 -18.94
N PRO A 117 21.48 13.13 -19.93
CA PRO A 117 20.16 12.57 -20.18
C PRO A 117 19.68 11.87 -18.91
N THR A 118 18.46 12.20 -18.47
CA THR A 118 17.81 11.54 -17.34
C THR A 118 17.80 10.03 -17.64
N PRO A 119 18.27 9.16 -16.72
CA PRO A 119 18.24 7.73 -16.96
C PRO A 119 16.81 7.27 -17.27
N PRO A 120 16.62 6.30 -18.19
CA PRO A 120 15.30 5.81 -18.52
C PRO A 120 14.60 5.28 -17.27
N ARG A 121 13.33 5.66 -17.08
CA ARG A 121 12.51 5.15 -15.98
C ARG A 121 12.38 3.64 -16.07
N ARG A 122 12.57 2.96 -14.94
CA ARG A 122 12.42 1.50 -14.87
C ARG A 122 11.01 1.10 -15.28
N ALA A 123 10.93 0.13 -16.19
CA ALA A 123 9.66 -0.44 -16.65
C ALA A 123 8.84 -1.00 -15.48
N GLY A 124 7.52 -1.05 -15.66
CA GLY A 124 6.62 -1.76 -14.77
C GLY A 124 6.59 -3.27 -15.00
N ALA A 125 5.55 -3.91 -14.48
CA ALA A 125 5.33 -5.34 -14.48
C ALA A 125 4.29 -5.80 -15.53
N CYS A 126 3.67 -4.89 -16.28
CA CYS A 126 2.90 -5.27 -17.48
C CYS A 126 3.83 -5.61 -18.66
N ALA A 127 4.79 -6.50 -18.43
CA ALA A 127 5.75 -7.01 -19.39
C ALA A 127 6.11 -8.44 -19.02
N ASP A 128 6.45 -9.25 -20.02
CA ASP A 128 6.82 -10.64 -19.84
C ASP A 128 7.96 -10.82 -18.82
N VAL A 129 8.94 -9.91 -18.89
CA VAL A 129 10.12 -9.90 -18.03
C VAL A 129 10.30 -8.50 -17.45
N THR A 130 10.72 -8.43 -16.19
CA THR A 130 11.08 -7.16 -15.52
C THR A 130 12.31 -7.33 -14.64
N VAL A 131 12.80 -6.22 -14.09
CA VAL A 131 13.94 -6.20 -13.17
C VAL A 131 13.55 -5.59 -11.83
N ALA A 132 14.08 -6.14 -10.76
CA ALA A 132 13.83 -5.68 -9.40
C ALA A 132 15.11 -5.76 -8.54
N LEU A 133 15.18 -4.92 -7.51
CA LEU A 133 16.19 -5.02 -6.46
C LEU A 133 15.76 -6.05 -5.41
N GLU A 134 16.73 -6.59 -4.68
CA GLU A 134 16.45 -7.52 -3.58
C GLU A 134 15.47 -6.92 -2.56
N THR A 135 15.65 -5.65 -2.22
CA THR A 135 14.85 -4.89 -1.24
C THR A 135 13.41 -4.62 -1.69
N GLU A 136 13.05 -4.97 -2.92
CA GLU A 136 11.69 -4.81 -3.46
C GLU A 136 10.89 -6.11 -3.47
N LEU A 137 11.53 -7.23 -3.11
CA LEU A 137 11.01 -8.58 -3.28
C LEU A 137 10.85 -9.30 -1.94
N ALA A 138 9.86 -10.18 -1.89
CA ALA A 138 9.70 -11.20 -0.87
C ALA A 138 9.30 -12.53 -1.52
N PHE A 139 9.46 -13.65 -0.82
CA PHE A 139 8.94 -14.93 -1.28
C PHE A 139 7.42 -14.86 -1.43
N LYS A 140 6.89 -15.47 -2.50
CA LYS A 140 5.45 -15.58 -2.68
C LYS A 140 4.86 -16.50 -1.58
N PRO A 141 3.72 -16.15 -0.97
CA PRO A 141 3.04 -17.03 -0.05
C PRO A 141 2.63 -18.33 -0.75
N ARG A 142 2.79 -19.45 -0.05
CA ARG A 142 2.61 -20.81 -0.62
C ARG A 142 1.15 -21.22 -0.72
N SER A 143 0.30 -20.70 0.15
CA SER A 143 -1.12 -21.07 0.24
C SER A 143 -2.03 -20.27 -0.70
N VAL A 144 -1.50 -19.23 -1.35
CA VAL A 144 -2.28 -18.28 -2.16
C VAL A 144 -1.78 -18.23 -3.60
N GLY A 145 -2.70 -18.15 -4.57
CA GLY A 145 -2.36 -18.00 -5.99
C GLY A 145 -1.68 -16.67 -6.31
N SER A 146 -1.02 -16.57 -7.47
CA SER A 146 -0.29 -15.36 -7.89
C SER A 146 -1.16 -14.10 -7.91
N GLY A 147 -2.41 -14.19 -8.41
CA GLY A 147 -3.39 -13.09 -8.46
C GLY A 147 -3.68 -12.49 -7.09
N ALA A 148 -4.12 -13.32 -6.14
CA ALA A 148 -4.40 -12.87 -4.79
C ALA A 148 -3.13 -12.42 -4.04
N SER A 149 -1.97 -13.01 -4.35
CA SER A 149 -0.70 -12.60 -3.75
C SER A 149 -0.32 -11.17 -4.18
N VAL A 150 -0.43 -10.85 -5.47
CA VAL A 150 -0.11 -9.51 -5.98
C VAL A 150 -1.11 -8.45 -5.53
N GLY A 151 -2.38 -8.83 -5.33
CA GLY A 151 -3.46 -7.92 -4.93
C GLY A 151 -3.29 -7.25 -3.57
N VAL A 152 -2.49 -7.80 -2.66
CA VAL A 152 -2.19 -7.15 -1.36
C VAL A 152 -0.89 -6.35 -1.34
N VAL A 153 -0.03 -6.46 -2.36
CA VAL A 153 1.35 -5.93 -2.28
C VAL A 153 1.36 -4.44 -1.95
N ARG A 154 0.63 -3.62 -2.73
CA ARG A 154 0.64 -2.17 -2.55
C ARG A 154 -0.09 -1.74 -1.28
N GLY A 155 -1.34 -2.16 -1.09
CA GLY A 155 -2.11 -1.75 0.08
C GLY A 155 -1.60 -2.37 1.37
N GLY A 156 -1.07 -3.58 1.32
CA GLY A 156 -0.45 -4.27 2.45
C GLY A 156 0.78 -3.52 2.93
N LEU A 157 1.68 -3.12 2.02
CA LEU A 157 2.81 -2.26 2.36
C LEU A 157 2.35 -0.90 2.89
N GLY A 158 1.36 -0.27 2.25
CA GLY A 158 0.85 1.01 2.73
C GLY A 158 0.22 0.92 4.11
N GLY A 159 -0.55 -0.13 4.38
CA GLY A 159 -1.14 -0.40 5.68
C GLY A 159 -0.09 -0.73 6.73
N TRP A 160 0.90 -1.57 6.38
CA TRP A 160 2.05 -1.86 7.23
C TRP A 160 2.83 -0.58 7.58
N GLN A 161 3.07 0.31 6.62
CA GLN A 161 3.82 1.55 6.84
C GLN A 161 3.03 2.58 7.67
N VAL A 162 1.69 2.58 7.57
CA VAL A 162 0.84 3.34 8.50
C VAL A 162 0.96 2.77 9.91
N LEU A 163 0.86 1.44 10.05
CA LEU A 163 0.85 0.75 11.34
C LEU A 163 2.22 0.71 12.03
N PHE A 164 3.29 0.52 11.29
CA PHE A 164 4.60 0.19 11.86
C PHE A 164 5.73 1.07 11.31
N GLY A 165 5.45 1.98 10.38
CA GLY A 165 6.48 2.86 9.81
C GLY A 165 7.05 3.82 10.86
N GLN A 166 8.35 4.09 10.80
CA GLN A 166 9.05 4.89 11.82
C GLN A 166 8.72 6.38 11.78
N ARG A 167 8.79 7.02 12.96
CA ARG A 167 8.84 8.48 13.09
C ARG A 167 10.21 9.00 12.66
N ARG A 168 10.39 9.33 11.38
CA ARG A 168 11.52 10.20 10.98
C ARG A 168 11.29 11.61 11.53
N ASP A 169 12.13 12.09 12.43
CA ASP A 169 12.15 13.51 12.78
C ASP A 169 12.71 14.28 11.58
N ASP A 170 11.92 15.20 11.02
CA ASP A 170 12.29 16.00 9.83
C ASP A 170 13.41 17.04 10.13
N SER A 171 14.18 16.88 11.21
CA SER A 171 15.26 17.80 11.61
C SER A 171 16.64 17.45 11.06
N SER A 172 16.81 16.32 10.37
CA SER A 172 18.07 15.98 9.70
C SER A 172 17.79 15.59 8.25
N GLY A 173 18.18 16.49 7.35
CA GLY A 173 18.16 16.21 5.91
C GLY A 173 18.97 14.96 5.58
N ASP A 174 18.44 14.22 4.61
CA ASP A 174 19.11 13.23 3.77
C ASP A 174 20.30 12.50 4.41
N THR A 175 20.01 11.41 5.11
CA THR A 175 20.95 10.30 5.22
C THR A 175 20.16 9.00 5.23
N GLU A 176 20.44 8.13 4.25
CA GLU A 176 20.07 6.73 4.27
C GLU A 176 20.80 6.09 5.46
N GLY A 177 20.10 6.00 6.58
CA GLY A 177 20.54 5.28 7.76
C GLY A 177 19.50 4.22 8.11
N GLU A 178 19.93 2.96 8.11
CA GLU A 178 19.29 1.87 8.84
C GLU A 178 19.38 2.23 10.33
N GLY A 179 18.28 2.71 10.89
CA GLY A 179 18.17 3.03 12.31
C GLY A 179 17.09 2.18 12.93
N GLU A 180 17.43 1.43 13.98
CA GLU A 180 16.49 0.79 14.90
C GLU A 180 15.70 1.90 15.62
N GLY A 181 14.48 2.18 15.16
CA GLY A 181 13.59 3.18 15.73
C GLY A 181 12.17 2.63 15.86
N GLU A 182 11.49 3.00 16.94
CA GLU A 182 10.14 2.53 17.28
C GLU A 182 9.15 2.86 16.14
N GLY A 183 8.41 1.85 15.67
CA GLY A 183 7.34 2.00 14.68
C GLY A 183 6.23 2.91 15.18
N PHE A 184 5.46 3.53 14.28
CA PHE A 184 4.51 4.58 14.68
C PHE A 184 3.47 4.09 15.71
N PHE A 185 2.94 2.86 15.57
CA PHE A 185 2.07 2.28 16.59
C PHE A 185 2.78 1.61 17.76
N GLU A 186 4.07 1.26 17.63
CA GLU A 186 4.92 0.87 18.76
C GLU A 186 5.17 2.08 19.67
N GLY A 187 5.45 3.25 19.09
CA GLY A 187 5.52 4.53 19.78
C GLY A 187 4.17 5.06 20.28
N ALA A 188 3.04 4.65 19.69
CA ALA A 188 1.68 5.01 20.11
C ALA A 188 1.00 3.98 21.05
N GLY A 189 1.77 3.00 21.57
CA GLY A 189 1.34 2.11 22.65
C GLY A 189 0.25 1.09 22.29
N LEU A 190 0.20 0.61 21.04
CA LEU A 190 -0.59 -0.61 20.75
C LEU A 190 0.12 -1.83 21.32
N SER A 191 -0.41 -2.34 22.43
CA SER A 191 -0.05 -3.64 22.96
C SER A 191 -0.56 -4.78 22.07
N GLY A 192 0.32 -5.66 21.63
CA GLY A 192 -0.05 -6.89 20.92
C GLY A 192 0.95 -7.37 19.86
N VAL A 193 1.92 -6.53 19.48
CA VAL A 193 3.00 -6.92 18.57
C VAL A 193 3.81 -8.01 19.27
N VAL A 194 3.62 -9.25 18.84
CA VAL A 194 4.54 -10.33 19.20
C VAL A 194 5.79 -10.09 18.37
N GLU A 195 6.83 -9.53 18.97
CA GLU A 195 8.17 -9.64 18.39
C GLU A 195 8.49 -11.13 18.25
N TYR A 196 8.84 -11.55 17.03
CA TYR A 196 9.37 -12.88 16.80
C TYR A 196 10.74 -12.96 17.49
N SER A 197 10.76 -13.49 18.72
CA SER A 197 11.96 -13.97 19.39
C SER A 197 11.78 -15.46 19.66
N SER A 198 12.91 -16.19 19.67
CA SER A 198 12.97 -17.59 20.11
C SER A 198 12.33 -17.77 21.48
N GLU A 199 11.82 -18.97 21.77
CA GLU A 199 11.00 -19.39 22.93
C GLU A 199 11.57 -19.05 24.34
N GLU A 200 12.72 -18.38 24.45
CA GLU A 200 13.39 -18.03 25.70
C GLU A 200 13.18 -16.56 26.17
N ASP A 201 12.62 -15.66 25.34
CA ASP A 201 12.50 -14.21 25.63
C ASP A 201 11.09 -13.73 26.07
N GLU A 202 10.09 -14.61 26.14
CA GLU A 202 8.68 -14.24 26.36
C GLU A 202 8.38 -13.50 27.68
N VAL A 203 9.17 -13.74 28.74
CA VAL A 203 8.87 -13.21 30.08
C VAL A 203 9.37 -11.78 30.27
N VAL A 204 10.52 -11.43 29.68
CA VAL A 204 11.11 -10.09 29.77
C VAL A 204 10.33 -9.08 28.92
N ASN A 205 9.80 -9.54 27.78
CA ASN A 205 9.03 -8.69 26.88
C ASN A 205 7.69 -8.25 27.50
N MET A 206 7.03 -9.11 28.29
CA MET A 206 5.75 -8.77 28.93
C MET A 206 5.81 -7.64 29.96
N GLU A 207 6.89 -7.53 30.73
CA GLU A 207 7.03 -6.54 31.80
C GLU A 207 7.38 -5.15 31.23
N VAL A 208 8.26 -5.11 30.22
CA VAL A 208 8.60 -3.90 29.44
C VAL A 208 7.37 -3.38 28.68
N GLU A 209 6.59 -4.27 28.06
CA GLU A 209 5.35 -3.93 27.38
C GLU A 209 4.28 -3.40 28.35
N ARG A 210 4.23 -3.87 29.61
CA ARG A 210 3.31 -3.37 30.63
C ARG A 210 3.65 -1.93 31.04
N GLU A 211 4.93 -1.62 31.27
CA GLU A 211 5.39 -0.26 31.62
C GLU A 211 5.30 0.72 30.45
N ARG A 212 5.35 0.24 29.20
CA ARG A 212 5.15 1.04 27.98
C ARG A 212 3.68 1.39 27.75
N ARG A 213 2.75 0.44 28.01
CA ARG A 213 1.28 0.66 27.97
C ARG A 213 0.83 1.79 28.88
N GLU A 214 1.44 1.91 30.06
CA GLU A 214 1.13 2.95 31.03
C GLU A 214 1.64 4.35 30.62
N ARG A 215 2.61 4.42 29.70
CA ARG A 215 3.33 5.65 29.32
C ARG A 215 2.77 6.35 28.08
N ASN A 216 2.42 5.59 27.03
CA ASN A 216 2.07 6.16 25.71
C ASN A 216 0.56 6.15 25.39
N GLY A 217 -0.25 5.48 26.22
CA GLY A 217 -1.69 5.29 25.98
C GLY A 217 -1.97 4.23 24.90
N ARG A 218 -3.17 3.66 24.88
CA ARG A 218 -3.58 2.62 23.92
C ARG A 218 -4.37 3.26 22.78
N VAL A 219 -3.96 3.07 21.52
CA VAL A 219 -4.84 3.37 20.37
C VAL A 219 -6.08 2.49 20.50
N GLY A 220 -7.22 3.10 20.81
CA GLY A 220 -8.49 2.40 21.01
C GLY A 220 -9.43 2.59 19.84
N ARG A 221 -9.24 3.63 19.03
CA ARG A 221 -10.17 4.04 17.98
C ARG A 221 -9.45 4.50 16.72
N VAL A 222 -9.85 3.95 15.59
CA VAL A 222 -9.30 4.27 14.26
C VAL A 222 -10.44 4.60 13.31
N VAL A 223 -10.23 5.62 12.49
CA VAL A 223 -11.12 5.96 11.37
C VAL A 223 -10.37 5.83 10.05
N LEU A 224 -11.00 5.18 9.09
CA LEU A 224 -10.43 4.90 7.78
C LEU A 224 -11.28 5.61 6.74
N PHE A 225 -10.70 6.55 6.00
CA PHE A 225 -11.38 7.22 4.90
C PHE A 225 -10.98 6.55 3.60
N GLU A 226 -11.98 6.12 2.85
CA GLU A 226 -11.77 5.47 1.57
C GLU A 226 -12.74 6.02 0.53
N LYS A 227 -12.25 6.09 -0.71
CA LYS A 227 -13.08 6.61 -1.79
C LYS A 227 -14.00 5.49 -2.25
N GLY A 228 -15.28 5.58 -1.89
CA GLY A 228 -16.30 4.77 -2.52
C GLY A 228 -16.33 5.05 -4.03
N GLY A 229 -16.53 4.03 -4.83
CA GLY A 229 -17.06 4.21 -6.17
C GLY A 229 -18.59 4.35 -6.10
N GLY A 230 -19.23 4.55 -7.25
CA GLY A 230 -20.66 4.84 -7.33
C GLY A 230 -21.56 3.69 -6.87
N LYS A 231 -22.87 3.77 -7.21
CA LYS A 231 -23.97 2.85 -6.84
C LYS A 231 -23.71 1.33 -6.88
N GLU A 232 -22.61 0.88 -7.45
CA GLU A 232 -22.25 -0.54 -7.60
C GLU A 232 -20.76 -0.82 -7.30
N SER A 233 -19.97 0.16 -6.85
CA SER A 233 -18.53 0.01 -6.78
C SER A 233 -17.90 0.49 -5.50
N GLY A 234 -17.68 -0.38 -4.51
CA GLY A 234 -16.69 -0.07 -3.48
C GLY A 234 -15.30 -0.38 -4.03
N ARG A 235 -14.60 0.56 -4.67
CA ARG A 235 -13.23 0.38 -5.22
C ARG A 235 -12.32 -0.42 -4.31
N GLY A 236 -11.74 -1.54 -4.73
CA GLY A 236 -10.51 -2.07 -4.12
C GLY A 236 -10.49 -2.09 -2.59
N VAL A 237 -11.64 -2.06 -1.90
CA VAL A 237 -11.68 -1.43 -0.57
C VAL A 237 -10.94 -2.31 0.42
N GLY A 238 -10.95 -3.62 0.18
CA GLY A 238 -10.18 -4.56 0.97
C GLY A 238 -8.68 -4.58 0.64
N ASN A 239 -8.29 -4.24 -0.59
CA ASN A 239 -6.89 -4.29 -1.05
C ASN A 239 -6.16 -2.95 -0.97
N GLY A 240 -6.87 -1.84 -0.87
CA GLY A 240 -6.31 -0.51 -0.67
C GLY A 240 -5.71 -0.36 0.72
N VAL A 241 -4.99 0.75 0.94
CA VAL A 241 -4.33 1.02 2.22
C VAL A 241 -5.31 0.97 3.39
N ALA A 242 -6.47 1.62 3.28
CA ALA A 242 -7.48 1.60 4.34
C ALA A 242 -7.99 0.18 4.63
N GLY A 243 -8.31 -0.60 3.59
CA GLY A 243 -8.73 -2.00 3.74
C GLY A 243 -7.72 -2.85 4.47
N MET A 244 -6.47 -2.74 4.04
CA MET A 244 -5.38 -3.50 4.61
C MET A 244 -5.09 -3.08 6.05
N VAL A 245 -5.19 -1.79 6.40
CA VAL A 245 -5.15 -1.35 7.81
C VAL A 245 -6.27 -2.04 8.62
N GLY A 246 -7.49 -2.07 8.09
CA GLY A 246 -8.62 -2.76 8.72
C GLY A 246 -8.32 -4.24 8.99
N GLN A 247 -7.84 -4.97 7.99
CA GLN A 247 -7.49 -6.38 8.13
C GLN A 247 -6.31 -6.60 9.09
N LEU A 248 -5.24 -5.80 8.99
CA LEU A 248 -4.06 -5.92 9.83
C LEU A 248 -4.38 -5.70 11.31
N ILE A 249 -5.24 -4.73 11.65
CA ILE A 249 -5.68 -4.49 13.04
C ILE A 249 -6.46 -5.70 13.62
N ARG A 250 -6.99 -6.57 12.75
CA ARG A 250 -7.68 -7.82 13.13
C ARG A 250 -6.78 -9.05 13.07
N ALA A 251 -5.54 -8.93 12.63
CA ALA A 251 -4.58 -10.03 12.59
C ALA A 251 -4.19 -10.45 14.02
N ARG A 252 -4.50 -11.70 14.39
CA ARG A 252 -4.15 -12.26 15.71
C ARG A 252 -2.65 -12.38 15.90
N SER A 253 -1.89 -12.65 14.84
CA SER A 253 -0.42 -12.67 14.90
C SER A 253 0.17 -11.29 15.23
N LEU A 254 -0.56 -10.21 14.98
CA LEU A 254 -0.11 -8.84 15.27
C LEU A 254 -0.71 -8.24 16.54
N PHE A 255 -1.89 -8.71 16.97
CA PHE A 255 -2.64 -8.10 18.08
C PHE A 255 -3.14 -9.10 19.15
N GLY A 256 -2.74 -10.37 19.05
CA GLY A 256 -3.11 -11.44 19.97
C GLY A 256 -4.63 -11.61 20.13
N GLU A 257 -5.07 -11.96 21.34
CA GLU A 257 -6.51 -12.01 21.67
C GLU A 257 -7.20 -10.64 21.61
N GLY A 258 -6.42 -9.55 21.67
CA GLY A 258 -6.89 -8.18 21.49
C GLY A 258 -7.44 -7.87 20.10
N ALA A 259 -7.20 -8.73 19.10
CA ALA A 259 -7.77 -8.59 17.76
C ALA A 259 -9.31 -8.74 17.74
N GLY A 260 -9.88 -9.52 18.66
CA GLY A 260 -11.33 -9.81 18.70
C GLY A 260 -11.98 -9.77 20.09
N GLY A 261 -11.19 -9.61 21.16
CA GLY A 261 -11.66 -9.65 22.54
C GLY A 261 -11.81 -8.28 23.20
N GLU A 262 -11.76 -8.28 24.53
CA GLU A 262 -11.85 -7.08 25.36
C GLU A 262 -10.64 -6.15 25.10
N GLY A 263 -10.92 -4.88 24.83
CA GLY A 263 -9.91 -3.89 24.45
C GLY A 263 -9.59 -3.79 22.95
N ARG A 264 -10.23 -4.58 22.08
CA ARG A 264 -9.98 -4.49 20.63
C ARG A 264 -10.13 -3.06 20.09
N VAL A 265 -9.31 -2.73 19.10
CA VAL A 265 -9.36 -1.42 18.44
C VAL A 265 -10.70 -1.26 17.73
N TRP A 266 -11.46 -0.24 18.10
CA TRP A 266 -12.69 0.11 17.39
C TRP A 266 -12.35 0.78 16.06
N VAL A 267 -12.94 0.30 14.97
CA VAL A 267 -12.65 0.75 13.60
C VAL A 267 -13.93 1.26 12.94
N CYS A 268 -13.89 2.50 12.46
CA CYS A 268 -14.96 3.09 11.66
C CYS A 268 -14.48 3.36 10.23
N PHE A 269 -15.15 2.79 9.24
CA PHE A 269 -14.88 3.02 7.83
C PHE A 269 -15.82 4.09 7.29
N CYS A 270 -15.26 5.20 6.83
CA CYS A 270 -16.01 6.26 6.17
C CYS A 270 -15.80 6.15 4.67
N VAL A 271 -16.87 5.86 3.93
CA VAL A 271 -16.84 5.61 2.49
C VAL A 271 -17.50 6.77 1.76
N LEU A 272 -16.79 7.37 0.81
CA LEU A 272 -17.36 8.39 -0.09
C LEU A 272 -18.05 7.72 -1.29
N GLY A 273 -19.21 7.07 -1.11
CA GLY A 273 -19.88 6.30 -2.17
C GLY A 273 -21.27 6.84 -2.50
N GLY A 274 -21.45 7.52 -3.64
CA GLY A 274 -22.70 8.19 -4.06
C GLY A 274 -23.90 7.28 -4.38
N GLY A 275 -24.08 6.17 -3.65
CA GLY A 275 -25.07 5.16 -3.97
C GLY A 275 -25.30 4.03 -2.98
N GLY A 276 -24.87 4.18 -1.72
CA GLY A 276 -25.02 3.16 -0.67
C GLY A 276 -23.75 2.33 -0.47
N VAL A 277 -23.54 1.87 0.77
CA VAL A 277 -22.34 1.14 1.19
C VAL A 277 -22.74 -0.27 1.62
N ASP A 278 -22.04 -1.30 1.13
CA ASP A 278 -22.25 -2.70 1.54
C ASP A 278 -21.67 -2.93 2.94
N GLU A 279 -22.39 -2.51 3.98
CA GLU A 279 -21.95 -2.70 5.37
C GLU A 279 -21.62 -4.16 5.71
N GLY A 280 -22.30 -5.12 5.07
CA GLY A 280 -22.09 -6.55 5.30
C GLY A 280 -20.68 -6.97 4.91
N PHE A 281 -20.18 -6.48 3.78
CA PHE A 281 -18.79 -6.67 3.36
C PHE A 281 -17.79 -6.09 4.37
N PHE A 282 -17.96 -4.83 4.77
CA PHE A 282 -17.02 -4.18 5.69
C PHE A 282 -16.97 -4.85 7.07
N LYS A 283 -18.15 -5.15 7.63
CA LYS A 283 -18.25 -5.75 8.96
C LYS A 283 -17.85 -7.21 8.95
N GLY A 284 -18.29 -7.96 7.94
CA GLY A 284 -18.03 -9.40 7.83
C GLY A 284 -16.61 -9.72 7.36
N GLU A 285 -16.13 -9.04 6.33
CA GLU A 285 -14.89 -9.41 5.63
C GLU A 285 -13.67 -8.61 6.09
N LEU A 286 -13.85 -7.37 6.55
CA LEU A 286 -12.76 -6.52 7.05
C LEU A 286 -12.78 -6.36 8.58
N GLY A 287 -13.79 -6.92 9.26
CA GLY A 287 -13.93 -6.86 10.71
C GLY A 287 -14.15 -5.45 11.26
N VAL A 288 -14.67 -4.53 10.45
CA VAL A 288 -14.95 -3.14 10.83
C VAL A 288 -16.14 -3.09 11.80
N ASP A 289 -16.12 -2.15 12.74
CA ASP A 289 -17.21 -1.98 13.72
C ASP A 289 -18.34 -1.09 13.20
N GLU A 290 -17.98 0.01 12.57
CA GLU A 290 -18.91 1.01 12.09
C GLU A 290 -18.63 1.41 10.65
N VAL A 291 -19.68 1.69 9.89
CA VAL A 291 -19.58 2.12 8.49
C VAL A 291 -20.39 3.39 8.32
N VAL A 292 -19.79 4.39 7.70
CA VAL A 292 -20.41 5.69 7.45
C VAL A 292 -20.34 6.00 5.95
N ASP A 293 -21.49 6.15 5.32
CA ASP A 293 -21.57 6.68 3.96
C ASP A 293 -21.47 8.21 3.99
N TYR A 294 -20.30 8.74 3.62
CA TYR A 294 -20.04 10.17 3.58
C TYR A 294 -20.78 10.88 2.42
N SER A 295 -21.26 10.16 1.40
CA SER A 295 -21.99 10.77 0.29
C SER A 295 -23.34 11.35 0.72
N SER A 296 -23.97 10.75 1.72
CA SER A 296 -25.23 11.19 2.31
C SER A 296 -25.11 12.52 3.09
N VAL A 297 -23.88 12.95 3.35
CA VAL A 297 -23.55 14.07 4.25
C VAL A 297 -23.37 15.40 3.50
N GLY A 298 -23.17 15.35 2.18
CA GLY A 298 -22.93 16.51 1.32
C GLY A 298 -24.13 17.45 1.10
N GLY A 299 -25.33 17.11 1.59
CA GLY A 299 -26.56 17.88 1.35
C GLY A 299 -27.19 18.60 2.55
N GLY A 300 -26.69 18.39 3.78
CA GLY A 300 -27.42 18.76 5.01
C GLY A 300 -26.65 19.51 6.10
N GLY A 301 -25.41 19.95 5.82
CA GLY A 301 -24.67 20.86 6.71
C GLY A 301 -24.12 20.27 8.02
N ARG A 302 -24.14 18.94 8.23
CA ARG A 302 -23.60 18.34 9.48
C ARG A 302 -22.16 17.81 9.37
N GLY A 303 -21.64 17.46 8.18
CA GLY A 303 -20.28 16.91 8.02
C GLY A 303 -20.03 15.63 8.82
N LEU A 304 -18.85 15.00 8.69
CA LEU A 304 -18.50 13.82 9.51
C LEU A 304 -18.51 14.16 11.02
N ALA A 305 -18.08 15.37 11.37
CA ALA A 305 -18.07 15.85 12.75
C ALA A 305 -19.47 15.88 13.38
N GLY A 306 -20.50 16.21 12.59
CA GLY A 306 -21.89 16.14 13.05
C GLY A 306 -22.39 14.71 13.26
N ILE A 307 -21.91 13.74 12.48
CA ILE A 307 -22.20 12.31 12.71
C ILE A 307 -21.58 11.85 14.03
N PHE A 308 -20.30 12.17 14.27
CA PHE A 308 -19.62 11.85 15.53
C PHE A 308 -20.37 12.41 16.74
N ARG A 309 -20.75 13.70 16.67
CA ARG A 309 -21.55 14.34 17.74
C ARG A 309 -22.93 13.72 17.90
N GLN A 310 -23.61 13.38 16.79
CA GLN A 310 -24.95 12.78 16.83
C GLN A 310 -24.94 11.36 17.42
N ARG A 311 -23.92 10.57 17.09
CA ARG A 311 -23.74 9.20 17.58
C ARG A 311 -23.05 9.13 18.95
N ASP A 312 -22.72 10.29 19.53
CA ASP A 312 -21.97 10.42 20.79
C ASP A 312 -20.66 9.60 20.77
N TRP A 313 -19.99 9.61 19.62
CA TRP A 313 -18.71 8.95 19.46
C TRP A 313 -17.59 9.87 19.94
N PRO A 314 -16.69 9.40 20.81
CA PRO A 314 -15.52 10.17 21.18
C PRO A 314 -14.57 10.30 19.96
N PRO A 315 -13.74 11.35 19.94
CA PRO A 315 -12.71 11.51 18.92
C PRO A 315 -11.75 10.32 18.93
N VAL A 316 -11.22 9.99 17.76
CA VAL A 316 -10.34 8.85 17.53
C VAL A 316 -8.87 9.18 17.72
N ASP A 317 -8.07 8.15 17.90
CA ASP A 317 -6.62 8.24 18.04
C ASP A 317 -5.93 8.44 16.68
N LEU A 318 -6.44 7.75 15.64
CA LEU A 318 -5.88 7.76 14.30
C LEU A 318 -6.95 7.92 13.23
N VAL A 319 -6.62 8.77 12.25
CA VAL A 319 -7.31 8.85 10.97
C VAL A 319 -6.36 8.43 9.84
N VAL A 320 -6.74 7.45 9.03
CA VAL A 320 -6.06 7.09 7.78
C VAL A 320 -6.89 7.59 6.60
N ASP A 321 -6.35 8.55 5.87
CA ASP A 321 -7.00 9.18 4.74
C ASP A 321 -6.50 8.64 3.39
N CYS A 322 -7.41 8.00 2.66
CA CYS A 322 -7.23 7.56 1.28
C CYS A 322 -8.17 8.30 0.31
N VAL A 323 -8.69 9.48 0.70
CA VAL A 323 -9.63 10.28 -0.12
C VAL A 323 -9.08 11.65 -0.47
N GLY A 324 -8.49 12.37 0.49
CA GLY A 324 -8.06 13.76 0.32
C GLY A 324 -9.21 14.78 0.41
N GLY A 325 -8.93 15.99 -0.06
CA GLY A 325 -9.92 17.09 -0.18
C GLY A 325 -10.64 17.44 1.12
N GLU A 326 -11.97 17.62 1.04
CA GLU A 326 -12.82 18.04 2.16
C GLU A 326 -12.85 17.00 3.29
N MET A 327 -12.73 15.72 2.93
CA MET A 327 -12.75 14.64 3.89
C MET A 327 -11.49 14.66 4.76
N LEU A 328 -10.32 14.78 4.12
CA LEU A 328 -9.05 14.97 4.85
C LEU A 328 -9.06 16.25 5.68
N ARG A 329 -9.57 17.38 5.16
CA ARG A 329 -9.72 18.61 5.96
C ARG A 329 -10.59 18.35 7.19
N GLY A 330 -11.69 17.63 7.03
CA GLY A 330 -12.61 17.25 8.11
C GLY A 330 -11.98 16.36 9.18
N ALA A 331 -10.94 15.59 8.84
CA ALA A 331 -10.18 14.76 9.80
C ALA A 331 -9.67 15.57 11.01
N TYR A 332 -9.32 16.84 10.78
CA TYR A 332 -8.71 17.71 11.79
C TYR A 332 -9.72 18.39 12.73
N ASP A 333 -11.02 18.13 12.58
CA ASP A 333 -12.05 18.61 13.50
C ASP A 333 -11.88 17.93 14.87
N PRO A 334 -12.03 18.66 16.00
CA PRO A 334 -11.91 18.10 17.34
C PRO A 334 -12.97 17.06 17.71
N ALA A 335 -14.07 16.96 16.98
CA ALA A 335 -15.01 15.85 17.11
C ALA A 335 -14.51 14.57 16.45
N ILE A 336 -13.54 14.65 15.53
CA ILE A 336 -13.05 13.50 14.76
C ILE A 336 -11.78 12.94 15.36
N VAL A 337 -10.70 13.73 15.43
CA VAL A 337 -9.41 13.29 16.00
C VAL A 337 -9.21 13.96 17.35
N ARG A 338 -8.69 13.23 18.35
CA ARG A 338 -8.38 13.82 19.67
C ARG A 338 -7.12 14.69 19.62
N ASP A 339 -6.92 15.50 20.66
CA ASP A 339 -5.64 16.19 20.86
C ASP A 339 -4.51 15.17 21.09
N GLY A 340 -3.35 15.43 20.50
CA GLY A 340 -2.26 14.44 20.43
C GLY A 340 -2.51 13.28 19.46
N GLY A 341 -3.67 13.26 18.78
CA GLY A 341 -4.01 12.23 17.80
C GLY A 341 -3.31 12.44 16.45
N MET A 342 -3.58 11.52 15.52
CA MET A 342 -2.78 11.35 14.31
C MET A 342 -3.64 11.35 13.06
N VAL A 343 -3.12 11.93 11.99
CA VAL A 343 -3.75 11.94 10.67
C VAL A 343 -2.71 11.59 9.62
N PHE A 344 -2.88 10.44 8.95
CA PHE A 344 -2.04 9.99 7.86
C PHE A 344 -2.81 10.06 6.55
N SER A 345 -2.32 10.80 5.56
CA SER A 345 -2.88 10.78 4.20
C SER A 345 -1.96 10.04 3.24
N ASN A 346 -2.53 9.14 2.45
CA ASN A 346 -1.86 8.51 1.31
C ASN A 346 -2.13 9.24 -0.02
N VAL A 347 -3.05 10.21 -0.03
CA VAL A 347 -3.50 10.88 -1.26
C VAL A 347 -2.84 12.24 -1.45
N GLN A 348 -2.74 13.06 -0.41
CA GLN A 348 -2.20 14.41 -0.55
C GLN A 348 -1.56 14.97 0.73
N PRO A 349 -0.55 15.84 0.60
CA PRO A 349 -0.12 16.70 1.70
C PRO A 349 -1.15 17.80 1.97
N ILE A 350 -1.01 18.47 3.12
CA ILE A 350 -1.74 19.70 3.42
C ILE A 350 -1.21 20.81 2.52
N PRO A 351 -2.02 21.38 1.60
CA PRO A 351 -1.57 22.45 0.72
C PRO A 351 -1.07 23.67 1.50
N GLU A 352 -0.05 24.34 1.00
CA GLU A 352 0.48 25.58 1.61
C GLU A 352 -0.37 26.81 1.30
N ARG A 353 -0.97 26.85 0.11
CA ARG A 353 -1.67 28.02 -0.44
C ARG A 353 -3.02 27.63 -1.00
N ASP A 354 -3.95 27.33 -0.11
CA ASP A 354 -5.34 27.07 -0.44
C ASP A 354 -6.24 27.55 0.71
N GLY A 355 -7.17 28.45 0.40
CA GLY A 355 -8.10 29.02 1.39
C GLY A 355 -9.01 27.97 2.03
N MET A 356 -9.25 26.85 1.34
CA MET A 356 -9.94 25.69 1.90
C MET A 356 -9.20 25.12 3.11
N TRP A 357 -7.88 25.27 3.22
CA TRP A 357 -7.07 24.71 4.30
C TRP A 357 -6.72 25.72 5.39
N ALA A 358 -7.32 26.92 5.35
CA ALA A 358 -7.13 27.94 6.37
C ALA A 358 -7.42 27.40 7.78
N GLY A 359 -6.52 27.67 8.72
CA GLY A 359 -6.61 27.25 10.13
C GLY A 359 -6.21 25.79 10.41
N VAL A 360 -6.05 24.93 9.40
CA VAL A 360 -5.69 23.50 9.64
C VAL A 360 -4.30 23.37 10.25
N ARG A 361 -3.30 24.11 9.74
CA ARG A 361 -1.93 24.07 10.29
C ARG A 361 -1.84 24.61 11.71
N GLU A 362 -2.58 25.67 12.01
CA GLU A 362 -2.69 26.21 13.37
C GLU A 362 -3.37 25.20 14.31
N SER A 363 -4.42 24.51 13.85
CA SER A 363 -5.08 23.43 14.59
C SER A 363 -4.11 22.30 14.91
N ILE A 364 -3.31 21.86 13.93
CA ILE A 364 -2.28 20.82 14.11
C ILE A 364 -1.30 21.22 15.21
N GLN A 365 -0.76 22.44 15.16
CA GLN A 365 0.19 22.91 16.16
C GLN A 365 -0.46 23.05 17.54
N LYS A 366 -1.62 23.72 17.62
CA LYS A 366 -2.30 24.01 18.89
C LYS A 366 -2.77 22.75 19.62
N ARG A 367 -3.19 21.73 18.87
CA ARG A 367 -3.72 20.47 19.40
C ARG A 367 -2.67 19.36 19.43
N ASN A 368 -1.41 19.70 19.11
CA ASN A 368 -0.28 18.77 19.06
C ASN A 368 -0.56 17.52 18.20
N LEU A 369 -1.20 17.71 17.05
CA LEU A 369 -1.55 16.60 16.15
C LEU A 369 -0.33 16.16 15.36
N MET A 370 -0.21 14.85 15.13
CA MET A 370 0.75 14.34 14.17
C MET A 370 0.09 14.19 12.80
N SER A 371 0.45 15.05 11.86
CA SER A 371 -0.06 15.04 10.49
C SER A 371 1.04 14.60 9.53
N ARG A 372 0.81 13.55 8.74
CA ARG A 372 1.76 13.08 7.71
C ARG A 372 1.08 12.76 6.39
N PHE A 373 1.74 13.16 5.31
CA PHE A 373 1.51 12.59 3.99
C PHE A 373 2.60 11.59 3.68
N PHE A 374 2.23 10.44 3.14
CA PHE A 374 3.20 9.41 2.78
C PHE A 374 2.87 8.77 1.43
N THR A 375 3.92 8.32 0.75
CA THR A 375 3.82 7.47 -0.43
C THR A 375 4.32 6.09 -0.06
N VAL A 376 3.61 5.05 -0.49
CA VAL A 376 4.00 3.67 -0.25
C VAL A 376 5.36 3.42 -0.90
N ARG A 377 6.30 2.88 -0.13
CA ARG A 377 7.64 2.52 -0.63
C ARG A 377 7.78 1.01 -0.74
N PRO A 378 8.56 0.51 -1.72
CA PRO A 378 9.00 -0.87 -1.73
C PRO A 378 9.77 -1.23 -0.46
N ASP A 379 9.47 -2.40 0.11
CA ASP A 379 10.19 -2.96 1.24
C ASP A 379 9.96 -4.48 1.29
N GLY A 380 10.99 -5.25 0.97
CA GLY A 380 10.95 -6.71 0.90
C GLY A 380 10.75 -7.37 2.25
N GLU A 381 11.27 -6.79 3.33
CA GLU A 381 11.12 -7.34 4.68
C GLU A 381 9.69 -7.15 5.21
N GLN A 382 9.09 -5.99 4.94
CA GLN A 382 7.68 -5.75 5.22
C GLN A 382 6.79 -6.67 4.39
N LEU A 383 7.10 -6.87 3.10
CA LEU A 383 6.38 -7.81 2.25
C LEU A 383 6.48 -9.26 2.74
N GLU A 384 7.61 -9.67 3.29
CA GLU A 384 7.78 -11.00 3.88
C GLU A 384 6.82 -11.21 5.05
N LYS A 385 6.68 -10.21 5.94
CA LYS A 385 5.69 -10.25 7.04
C LYS A 385 4.25 -10.27 6.51
N ILE A 386 3.95 -9.52 5.46
CA ILE A 386 2.63 -9.51 4.80
C ILE A 386 2.33 -10.87 4.17
N ALA A 387 3.30 -11.49 3.48
CA ALA A 387 3.16 -12.82 2.88
C ALA A 387 2.85 -13.87 3.95
N MET A 388 3.50 -13.81 5.12
CA MET A 388 3.19 -14.70 6.25
C MET A 388 1.74 -14.54 6.75
N LEU A 389 1.23 -13.30 6.83
CA LEU A 389 -0.15 -13.06 7.25
C LEU A 389 -1.17 -13.55 6.22
N LEU A 390 -0.85 -13.45 4.93
CA LEU A 390 -1.60 -14.10 3.86
C LEU A 390 -1.61 -15.63 4.03
N ASP A 391 -0.44 -16.23 4.29
CA ASP A 391 -0.31 -17.68 4.46
C ASP A 391 -1.09 -18.23 5.67
N LYS A 392 -1.21 -17.43 6.73
CA LYS A 392 -2.04 -17.73 7.90
C LYS A 392 -3.53 -17.47 7.66
N GLY A 393 -3.91 -16.84 6.54
CA GLY A 393 -5.29 -16.43 6.25
C GLY A 393 -5.81 -15.32 7.17
N GLU A 394 -4.92 -14.57 7.83
CA GLU A 394 -5.31 -13.46 8.72
C GLU A 394 -5.60 -12.17 7.94
N ILE A 395 -5.03 -12.05 6.74
CA ILE A 395 -5.39 -11.06 5.73
C ILE A 395 -5.65 -11.78 4.42
N ARG A 396 -6.35 -11.13 3.48
CA ARG A 396 -6.58 -11.66 2.13
C ARG A 396 -6.77 -10.56 1.10
N ALA A 397 -6.48 -10.89 -0.16
CA ALA A 397 -6.87 -10.08 -1.30
C ALA A 397 -8.32 -10.36 -1.71
N PHE A 398 -8.91 -9.34 -2.30
CA PHE A 398 -10.17 -9.38 -3.03
C PHE A 398 -9.86 -9.17 -4.50
N GLU A 399 -10.11 -10.17 -5.33
CA GLU A 399 -9.92 -10.05 -6.77
C GLU A 399 -11.20 -9.49 -7.40
N GLU A 400 -11.08 -8.42 -8.19
CA GLU A 400 -12.24 -7.92 -8.94
C GLU A 400 -12.45 -8.74 -10.20
N ARG A 401 -11.39 -8.83 -10.99
CA ARG A 401 -11.37 -9.57 -12.24
C ARG A 401 -9.93 -9.87 -12.60
N GLU A 402 -9.71 -11.10 -13.02
CA GLU A 402 -8.49 -11.49 -13.71
C GLU A 402 -8.68 -11.31 -15.22
N MET A 403 -7.74 -10.60 -15.84
CA MET A 403 -7.77 -10.24 -17.26
C MET A 403 -6.49 -10.74 -17.93
N GLN A 404 -6.60 -11.09 -19.20
CA GLN A 404 -5.47 -11.54 -20.01
C GLN A 404 -4.60 -10.36 -20.44
N PHE A 405 -3.34 -10.67 -20.72
CA PHE A 405 -2.32 -9.69 -21.07
C PHE A 405 -2.62 -8.88 -22.34
N ASP A 406 -3.43 -9.40 -23.25
CA ASP A 406 -3.80 -8.77 -24.52
C ASP A 406 -5.12 -7.95 -24.47
N GLU A 407 -5.85 -8.00 -23.36
CA GLU A 407 -7.12 -7.28 -23.13
C GLU A 407 -6.92 -5.80 -22.73
N GLY A 408 -5.91 -5.13 -23.31
CA GLY A 408 -5.49 -3.78 -22.89
C GLY A 408 -6.60 -2.72 -22.93
N ARG A 409 -7.53 -2.81 -23.90
CA ARG A 409 -8.65 -1.88 -24.02
C ARG A 409 -9.67 -2.08 -22.90
N GLU A 410 -10.07 -3.33 -22.68
CA GLU A 410 -11.06 -3.72 -21.67
C GLU A 410 -10.54 -3.42 -20.26
N ILE A 411 -9.23 -3.60 -20.02
CA ILE A 411 -8.55 -3.20 -18.79
C ILE A 411 -8.73 -1.70 -18.54
N VAL A 412 -8.45 -0.86 -19.53
CA VAL A 412 -8.62 0.60 -19.40
C VAL A 412 -10.09 0.96 -19.18
N GLU A 413 -11.01 0.38 -19.93
CA GLU A 413 -12.45 0.62 -19.77
C GLU A 413 -12.91 0.25 -18.36
N LEU A 414 -12.43 -0.87 -17.80
CA LEU A 414 -12.73 -1.29 -16.43
C LEU A 414 -12.14 -0.31 -15.40
N LEU A 415 -10.87 0.06 -15.54
CA LEU A 415 -10.20 1.01 -14.64
C LEU A 415 -10.85 2.41 -14.67
N GLU A 416 -11.29 2.87 -15.84
CA GLU A 416 -11.99 4.15 -16.03
C GLU A 416 -13.45 4.10 -15.58
N SER A 417 -14.12 2.95 -15.72
CA SER A 417 -15.45 2.74 -15.15
C SER A 417 -15.45 2.91 -13.62
N ARG A 418 -14.27 2.68 -13.00
CA ARG A 418 -14.06 2.78 -11.56
C ARG A 418 -15.04 1.88 -10.80
N ARG A 419 -15.34 0.71 -11.38
CA ARG A 419 -16.21 -0.32 -10.83
C ARG A 419 -15.39 -1.43 -10.16
N GLY A 420 -15.90 -2.00 -9.05
CA GLY A 420 -15.31 -3.18 -8.41
C GLY A 420 -14.76 -3.05 -6.98
N ARG A 421 -14.55 -4.19 -6.29
CA ARG A 421 -14.07 -4.38 -4.90
C ARG A 421 -12.60 -4.74 -4.75
N GLY A 422 -11.96 -5.13 -5.85
CA GLY A 422 -10.56 -5.52 -5.90
C GLY A 422 -9.70 -4.65 -6.80
N GLU A 423 -8.43 -5.02 -6.91
CA GLU A 423 -7.56 -4.55 -7.99
C GLU A 423 -7.84 -5.35 -9.27
N VAL A 424 -7.54 -4.76 -10.44
CA VAL A 424 -7.58 -5.50 -11.73
C VAL A 424 -6.29 -6.30 -11.82
N VAL A 425 -6.40 -7.63 -11.77
CA VAL A 425 -5.26 -8.53 -11.94
C VAL A 425 -5.06 -8.80 -13.41
N VAL A 426 -3.85 -8.55 -13.90
CA VAL A 426 -3.44 -8.88 -15.26
C VAL A 426 -2.55 -10.11 -15.21
N ARG A 427 -3.01 -11.19 -15.83
CA ARG A 427 -2.22 -12.40 -16.05
C ARG A 427 -1.29 -12.15 -17.23
N VAL A 428 0.00 -12.11 -16.97
CA VAL A 428 1.05 -11.88 -17.96
C VAL A 428 1.54 -13.22 -18.54
N ASN A 429 1.79 -14.19 -17.66
CA ASN A 429 2.17 -15.55 -18.01
C ASN A 429 1.32 -16.57 -17.27
N TYR A 430 1.33 -17.80 -17.75
CA TYR A 430 0.67 -18.92 -17.07
C TYR A 430 1.49 -19.34 -15.83
N ASP A 431 0.82 -19.42 -14.69
CA ASP A 431 1.29 -20.21 -13.55
C ASP A 431 1.24 -21.68 -14.01
N GLY A 432 2.40 -22.31 -14.23
CA GLY A 432 2.43 -23.73 -14.53
C GLY A 432 1.86 -24.52 -13.35
N GLN A 433 0.69 -25.13 -13.53
CA GLN A 433 0.25 -26.27 -12.71
C GLN A 433 0.62 -27.58 -13.39
#